data_AF-A0A497EK54-F1
#
_entry.id   AF-A0A497EK54-F1
#
_cell.length_a   1.000
_cell.length_b   1.000
_cell.length_c   1.000
_cell.angle_alpha   90.00
_cell.angle_beta   90.00
_cell.angle_gamma   90.00
#
_symmetry.space_group_name_H-M   'P 1'
#
loop_
_entity.id
_entity.type
_entity.pdbx_description
1 polymer ?
#
loop_
_entity_poly.entity_id
_entity_poly.type
_entity_poly.pdbx_seq_one_letter_code
_entity_poly.pdbx_strand_id
1 'polypeptide(L)'
;MSVEVSKDACMKVSFQYDPRIMDIFKGLPPVFKIERRNDEVTVYCPLGYEIRRDFHGFKVREFKEIFRKLNVENGRKLWRSDHIILEPKKTAYLPIRISPSELELLKKAAERAGETLSDYVRAAAMTRMVRELGL
;
A
#
# COMPACT_ATOMS: atom_id res chain seq x y z
N MET A 1 -3.66 2.26 -20.99
CA MET A 1 -3.87 3.61 -20.45
C MET A 1 -3.09 3.67 -19.14
N SER A 2 -2.08 4.54 -19.01
CA SER A 2 -1.26 4.61 -17.80
C SER A 2 -2.02 5.34 -16.69
N VAL A 3 -2.33 4.64 -15.60
CA VAL A 3 -2.94 5.24 -14.42
C VAL A 3 -1.89 6.04 -13.67
N GLU A 4 -2.05 7.34 -13.63
CA GLU A 4 -1.17 8.23 -12.86
C GLU A 4 -1.90 8.79 -11.64
N VAL A 5 -1.31 8.60 -10.46
CA VAL A 5 -1.71 9.29 -9.23
C VAL A 5 -0.73 10.44 -8.99
N SER A 6 -1.24 11.60 -8.54
CA SER A 6 -0.38 12.74 -8.19
C SER A 6 0.57 12.37 -7.05
N LYS A 7 1.85 12.75 -7.20
CA LYS A 7 2.91 12.48 -6.21
C LYS A 7 2.63 13.07 -4.83
N ASP A 8 1.85 14.15 -4.77
CA ASP A 8 1.49 14.81 -3.51
C ASP A 8 0.38 14.06 -2.74
N ALA A 9 -0.42 13.27 -3.45
CA ALA A 9 -1.42 12.36 -2.85
C ALA A 9 -0.83 11.01 -2.43
N CYS A 10 0.41 10.69 -2.83
CA CYS A 10 1.09 9.46 -2.48
C CYS A 10 1.76 9.55 -1.09
N MET A 11 1.86 8.41 -0.42
CA MET A 11 2.90 8.18 0.57
C MET A 11 4.26 8.22 -0.14
N LYS A 12 5.26 8.87 0.46
CA LYS A 12 6.63 8.88 -0.06
C LYS A 12 7.50 8.02 0.84
N VAL A 13 8.26 7.12 0.26
CA VAL A 13 9.20 6.24 0.96
C VAL A 13 10.59 6.54 0.43
N SER A 14 11.41 7.23 1.22
CA SER A 14 12.77 7.62 0.80
C SER A 14 13.86 6.84 1.54
N PHE A 15 14.98 6.61 0.85
CA PHE A 15 16.15 5.93 1.40
C PHE A 15 17.40 6.26 0.56
N GLN A 16 18.57 6.27 1.20
CA GLN A 16 19.86 6.29 0.50
C GLN A 16 20.04 4.99 -0.30
N TYR A 17 20.57 5.08 -1.52
CA TYR A 17 20.64 3.97 -2.47
C TYR A 17 21.33 2.74 -1.87
N ASP A 18 20.54 1.68 -1.67
CA ASP A 18 21.01 0.36 -1.26
C ASP A 18 20.39 -0.64 -2.25
N PRO A 19 21.19 -1.38 -3.06
CA PRO A 19 20.66 -2.32 -4.03
C PRO A 19 19.67 -3.34 -3.45
N ARG A 20 19.85 -3.72 -2.18
CA ARG A 20 18.95 -4.66 -1.48
C ARG A 20 17.60 -4.04 -1.18
N ILE A 21 17.54 -2.74 -0.90
CA ILE A 21 16.27 -2.01 -0.73
C ILE A 21 15.63 -1.74 -2.10
N MET A 22 16.43 -1.45 -3.12
CA MET A 22 15.92 -1.30 -4.49
C MET A 22 15.23 -2.56 -5.02
N ASP A 23 15.77 -3.75 -4.76
CA ASP A 23 15.15 -5.02 -5.20
C ASP A 23 13.80 -5.30 -4.51
N ILE A 24 13.51 -4.71 -3.35
CA ILE A 24 12.16 -4.77 -2.72
C ILE A 24 11.11 -4.06 -3.58
N PHE A 25 11.49 -2.94 -4.20
CA PHE A 25 10.60 -2.11 -5.01
C PHE A 25 10.70 -2.39 -6.51
N LYS A 26 11.33 -3.50 -6.89
CA LYS A 26 11.47 -3.97 -8.27
C LYS A 26 10.24 -4.76 -8.69
N GLY A 27 9.69 -4.43 -9.86
CA GLY A 27 8.47 -5.07 -10.35
C GLY A 27 7.18 -4.59 -9.65
N LEU A 28 7.22 -3.46 -8.94
CA LEU A 28 5.99 -2.78 -8.51
C LEU A 28 5.11 -2.44 -9.72
N PRO A 29 3.76 -2.44 -9.58
CA PRO A 29 2.86 -2.00 -10.64
C PRO A 29 3.16 -0.56 -11.10
N PRO A 30 2.93 -0.20 -12.38
CA PRO A 30 3.30 1.12 -12.95
C PRO A 30 2.68 2.35 -12.25
N VAL A 31 1.68 2.15 -11.40
CA VAL A 31 1.07 3.21 -10.57
C VAL A 31 2.02 3.71 -9.47
N PHE A 32 3.02 2.89 -9.07
CA PHE A 32 4.11 3.31 -8.21
C PHE A 32 5.20 4.00 -9.05
N LYS A 33 5.64 5.18 -8.62
CA LYS A 33 6.72 5.92 -9.29
C LYS A 33 7.99 5.88 -8.44
N ILE A 34 9.15 5.77 -9.08
CA ILE A 34 10.46 5.80 -8.41
C ILE A 34 11.27 6.96 -8.99
N GLU A 35 11.72 7.88 -8.14
CA GLU A 35 12.71 8.89 -8.47
C GLU A 35 14.06 8.58 -7.80
N ARG A 36 15.15 9.06 -8.41
CA ARG A 36 16.50 9.02 -7.87
C ARG A 36 17.14 10.39 -8.04
N ARG A 37 17.66 10.98 -6.97
CA ARG A 37 18.33 12.28 -6.97
C ARG A 37 19.44 12.25 -5.92
N ASN A 38 20.67 12.60 -6.31
CA ASN A 38 21.82 12.75 -5.38
C ASN A 38 21.97 11.59 -4.39
N ASP A 39 21.99 10.35 -4.90
CA ASP A 39 22.05 9.08 -4.15
C ASP A 39 20.86 8.76 -3.23
N GLU A 40 19.87 9.65 -3.13
CA GLU A 40 18.57 9.35 -2.52
C GLU A 40 17.60 8.76 -3.55
N VAL A 41 16.91 7.70 -3.15
CA VAL A 41 15.77 7.11 -3.86
C VAL A 41 14.49 7.54 -3.14
N THR A 42 13.46 7.94 -3.90
CA THR A 42 12.10 8.15 -3.39
C THR A 42 11.11 7.31 -4.18
N VAL A 43 10.36 6.45 -3.48
CA VAL A 43 9.24 5.67 -4.03
C VAL A 43 7.93 6.35 -3.64
N TYR A 44 7.12 6.70 -4.65
CA TYR A 44 5.79 7.26 -4.48
C TYR A 44 4.78 6.12 -4.49
N CYS A 45 4.22 5.82 -3.32
CA CYS A 45 3.27 4.75 -3.05
C CYS A 45 1.85 5.32 -2.96
N PRO A 46 1.01 5.16 -4.00
CA PRO A 46 -0.41 5.54 -3.94
C PRO A 46 -1.24 4.55 -3.11
N LEU A 47 -0.74 3.34 -2.92
CA LEU A 47 -1.37 2.25 -2.20
C LEU A 47 -0.50 1.81 -1.00
N GLY A 48 -1.11 1.06 -0.08
CA GLY A 48 -0.35 0.32 0.93
C GLY A 48 0.49 -0.78 0.29
N TYR A 49 1.64 -1.07 0.88
CA TYR A 49 2.56 -2.12 0.44
C TYR A 49 3.13 -2.87 1.64
N GLU A 50 3.17 -4.20 1.55
CA GLU A 50 3.69 -5.07 2.60
C GLU A 50 4.96 -5.76 2.11
N ILE A 51 6.06 -5.54 2.82
CA ILE A 51 7.35 -6.15 2.56
C ILE A 51 7.47 -7.36 3.49
N ARG A 52 7.69 -8.54 2.91
CA ARG A 52 7.85 -9.81 3.62
C ARG A 52 9.31 -10.23 3.72
N ARG A 53 9.81 -10.47 4.93
CA ARG A 53 11.22 -10.82 5.17
C ARG A 53 11.64 -12.08 4.41
N ASP A 54 10.80 -13.11 4.46
CA ASP A 54 11.04 -14.42 3.86
C ASP A 54 11.03 -14.35 2.33
N PHE A 55 10.06 -13.65 1.74
CA PHE A 55 9.93 -13.45 0.30
C PHE A 55 11.17 -12.79 -0.33
N HIS A 56 11.78 -11.82 0.36
CA HIS A 56 13.01 -11.16 -0.11
C HIS A 56 14.31 -11.79 0.45
N GLY A 57 14.24 -12.94 1.15
CA GLY A 57 15.40 -13.70 1.61
C GLY A 57 16.24 -13.04 2.71
N PHE A 58 15.74 -12.03 3.42
CA PHE A 58 16.53 -11.28 4.41
C PHE A 58 16.66 -12.00 5.76
N LYS A 59 17.82 -11.83 6.41
CA LYS A 59 18.00 -12.18 7.82
C LYS A 59 17.33 -11.14 8.71
N VAL A 60 16.92 -11.53 9.91
CA VAL A 60 16.19 -10.65 10.86
C VAL A 60 16.95 -9.36 11.19
N ARG A 61 18.31 -9.39 11.24
CA ARG A 61 19.12 -8.18 11.46
C ARG A 61 19.07 -7.21 10.27
N GLU A 62 19.32 -7.72 9.07
CA GLU A 62 19.26 -6.97 7.80
C GLU A 62 17.87 -6.36 7.60
N PHE A 63 16.81 -7.11 7.90
CA PHE A 63 15.44 -6.64 7.78
C PHE A 63 15.10 -5.50 8.76
N LYS A 64 15.64 -5.55 9.99
CA LYS A 64 15.55 -4.43 10.95
C LYS A 64 16.35 -3.21 10.51
N GLU A 65 17.49 -3.39 9.85
CA GLU A 65 18.26 -2.29 9.26
C GLU A 65 17.50 -1.63 8.10
N ILE A 66 16.91 -2.42 7.21
CA ILE A 66 16.02 -1.93 6.13
C ILE A 66 14.89 -1.09 6.72
N PHE A 67 14.15 -1.61 7.72
CA PHE A 67 13.09 -0.85 8.39
C PHE A 67 13.56 0.48 8.97
N ARG A 68 14.79 0.56 9.50
CA ARG A 68 15.39 1.80 10.01
C ARG A 68 15.72 2.77 8.87
N LYS A 69 16.32 2.29 7.78
CA LYS A 69 16.74 3.09 6.61
C LYS A 69 15.58 3.74 5.84
N LEU A 70 14.40 3.12 5.81
CA LEU A 70 13.22 3.68 5.13
C LEU A 70 12.67 4.91 5.88
N ASN A 71 12.79 6.10 5.32
CA ASN A 71 12.01 7.27 5.75
C ASN A 71 10.61 7.25 5.10
N VAL A 72 9.57 7.73 5.78
CA VAL A 72 8.19 7.70 5.28
C VAL A 72 7.45 9.01 5.57
N GLU A 73 7.00 9.67 4.50
CA GLU A 73 6.14 10.86 4.52
C GLU A 73 4.74 10.52 3.99
N ASN A 74 3.73 11.29 4.39
CA ASN A 74 2.31 11.08 4.01
C ASN A 74 1.80 9.65 4.22
N GLY A 75 2.43 8.93 5.15
CA GLY A 75 2.13 7.53 5.48
C GLY A 75 2.66 7.13 6.85
N ARG A 76 2.70 5.83 7.08
CA ARG A 76 3.30 5.20 8.25
C ARG A 76 4.00 3.90 7.84
N LYS A 77 5.17 3.65 8.42
CA LYS A 77 5.79 2.31 8.44
C LYS A 77 5.47 1.62 9.77
N LEU A 78 5.05 0.37 9.71
CA LEU A 78 4.74 -0.47 10.87
C LEU A 78 5.61 -1.74 10.81
N TRP A 79 6.11 -2.18 11.97
CA TRP A 79 6.81 -3.45 12.11
C TRP A 79 5.87 -4.52 12.68
N ARG A 80 5.72 -5.64 11.98
CA ARG A 80 4.86 -6.77 12.38
C ARG A 80 5.60 -8.10 12.24
N SER A 81 6.45 -8.39 13.23
CA SER A 81 7.30 -9.59 13.31
C SER A 81 8.25 -9.73 12.11
N ASP A 82 7.81 -10.38 11.03
CA ASP A 82 8.56 -10.60 9.78
C ASP A 82 8.04 -9.75 8.61
N HIS A 83 7.20 -8.75 8.90
CA HIS A 83 6.60 -7.84 7.92
C HIS A 83 6.95 -6.38 8.22
N ILE A 84 7.26 -5.61 7.17
CA ILE A 84 7.23 -4.14 7.19
C ILE A 84 6.00 -3.71 6.39
N ILE A 85 5.03 -3.10 7.05
CA ILE A 85 3.81 -2.62 6.40
C ILE A 85 3.96 -1.12 6.19
N LEU A 86 3.87 -0.68 4.93
CA LEU A 86 3.89 0.72 4.52
C LEU A 86 2.47 1.12 4.15
N GLU A 87 1.87 2.05 4.88
CA GLU A 87 0.48 2.48 4.66
C GLU A 87 0.39 4.00 4.46
N PRO A 88 -0.28 4.48 3.39
CA PRO A 88 -0.65 5.89 3.26
C PRO A 88 -1.49 6.39 4.45
N LYS A 89 -1.32 7.66 4.80
CA LYS A 89 -1.87 8.25 6.03
C LYS A 89 -3.39 8.35 5.92
N LYS A 90 -4.09 7.84 6.94
CA LYS A 90 -5.56 7.95 7.06
C LYS A 90 -5.99 9.42 7.14
N THR A 91 -7.09 9.88 6.53
CA THR A 91 -8.10 9.17 5.72
C THR A 91 -8.82 10.18 4.83
N ALA A 92 -8.98 9.89 3.53
CA ALA A 92 -10.04 10.49 2.73
C ALA A 92 -11.36 9.77 3.04
N TYR A 93 -12.45 10.53 3.26
CA TYR A 93 -13.79 9.96 3.43
C TYR A 93 -14.53 9.98 2.09
N LEU A 94 -15.07 8.82 1.69
CA LEU A 94 -15.92 8.69 0.51
C LEU A 94 -17.38 8.52 0.96
N PRO A 95 -18.19 9.59 1.03
CA PRO A 95 -19.61 9.47 1.29
C PRO A 95 -20.30 8.81 0.09
N ILE A 96 -20.93 7.67 0.30
CA ILE A 96 -21.75 6.98 -0.71
C ILE A 96 -23.22 7.06 -0.26
N ARG A 97 -24.10 7.52 -1.14
CA ARG A 97 -25.55 7.39 -0.95
C ARG A 97 -25.99 6.03 -1.49
N ILE A 98 -26.61 5.22 -0.64
CA ILE A 98 -27.20 3.93 -0.99
C ILE A 98 -28.62 3.85 -0.41
N SER A 99 -29.49 3.06 -1.03
CA SER A 99 -30.82 2.80 -0.48
C SER A 99 -30.75 1.95 0.80
N PRO A 100 -31.78 2.00 1.68
CA PRO A 100 -31.82 1.17 2.88
C PRO A 100 -31.75 -0.34 2.59
N SER A 101 -32.38 -0.80 1.50
CA SER A 101 -32.36 -2.21 1.08
C SER A 101 -30.97 -2.66 0.61
N GLU A 102 -30.24 -1.83 -0.14
CA GLU A 102 -28.85 -2.12 -0.50
C GLU A 102 -27.95 -2.20 0.74
N LEU A 103 -28.14 -1.30 1.72
CA LEU A 103 -27.39 -1.34 2.97
C LEU A 103 -27.64 -2.64 3.76
N GLU A 104 -28.87 -3.15 3.81
CA GLU A 104 -29.15 -4.44 4.45
C GLU A 104 -28.48 -5.62 3.73
N LEU A 105 -28.51 -5.63 2.39
CA LEU A 105 -27.86 -6.67 1.59
C LEU A 105 -26.33 -6.65 1.78
N LEU A 106 -25.71 -5.46 1.79
CA LEU A 106 -24.28 -5.31 2.06
C LEU A 106 -23.89 -5.75 3.48
N LYS A 107 -24.70 -5.46 4.50
CA LYS A 107 -24.48 -5.95 5.87
C LYS A 107 -24.50 -7.48 5.94
N LYS A 108 -25.51 -8.13 5.37
CA LYS A 108 -25.64 -9.60 5.32
C LYS A 108 -24.49 -10.25 4.54
N ALA A 109 -24.00 -9.60 3.48
CA ALA A 109 -22.86 -10.09 2.71
C ALA A 109 -21.54 -9.98 3.49
N ALA A 110 -21.30 -8.86 4.18
CA ALA A 110 -20.12 -8.67 5.03
C ALA A 110 -20.11 -9.66 6.21
N GLU A 111 -21.25 -9.85 6.88
CA GLU A 111 -21.40 -10.84 7.96
C GLU A 111 -21.10 -12.27 7.47
N ARG A 112 -21.61 -12.64 6.28
CA ARG A 112 -21.31 -13.94 5.65
C ARG A 112 -19.84 -14.11 5.25
N ALA A 113 -19.13 -13.01 4.97
CA ALA A 113 -17.68 -13.01 4.72
C ALA A 113 -16.84 -13.04 6.01
N GLY A 114 -17.43 -12.77 7.18
CA GLY A 114 -16.70 -12.60 8.43
C GLY A 114 -15.97 -11.25 8.54
N GLU A 115 -16.40 -10.25 7.76
CA GLU A 115 -15.74 -8.95 7.63
C GLU A 115 -16.59 -7.81 8.21
N THR A 116 -15.98 -6.66 8.52
CA THR A 116 -16.78 -5.45 8.80
C THR A 116 -17.38 -4.92 7.50
N LEU A 117 -18.53 -4.24 7.57
CA LEU A 117 -19.14 -3.60 6.40
C LEU A 117 -18.18 -2.65 5.66
N SER A 118 -17.32 -1.95 6.41
CA SER A 118 -16.32 -1.05 5.82
C SER A 118 -15.24 -1.82 5.06
N ASP A 119 -14.76 -2.93 5.62
CA ASP A 119 -13.70 -3.73 5.01
C ASP A 119 -14.23 -4.48 3.78
N TYR A 120 -15.44 -5.04 3.87
CA TYR A 120 -16.12 -5.70 2.75
C TYR A 120 -16.35 -4.76 1.56
N VAL A 121 -16.92 -3.57 1.80
CA VAL A 121 -17.15 -2.56 0.74
C VAL A 121 -15.81 -2.08 0.15
N ARG A 122 -14.79 -1.89 0.99
CA ARG A 122 -13.43 -1.52 0.55
C ARG A 122 -12.81 -2.63 -0.30
N ALA A 123 -12.85 -3.89 0.13
CA ALA A 123 -12.32 -5.04 -0.59
C ALA A 123 -13.00 -5.21 -1.95
N ALA A 124 -14.34 -5.10 -2.01
CA ALA A 124 -15.09 -5.14 -3.26
C ALA A 124 -14.69 -4.01 -4.22
N ALA A 125 -14.58 -2.77 -3.73
CA ALA A 125 -14.17 -1.62 -4.53
C ALA A 125 -12.73 -1.74 -5.04
N MET A 126 -11.79 -2.12 -4.17
CA MET A 126 -10.38 -2.33 -4.53
C MET A 126 -10.22 -3.48 -5.53
N THR A 127 -10.95 -4.58 -5.37
CA THR A 127 -10.94 -5.72 -6.31
C THR A 127 -11.49 -5.32 -7.68
N ARG A 128 -12.57 -4.51 -7.74
CA ARG A 128 -13.09 -3.96 -9.00
C ARG A 128 -12.06 -3.04 -9.66
N MET A 129 -11.45 -2.14 -8.88
CA MET A 129 -10.43 -1.20 -9.33
C MET A 129 -9.19 -1.91 -9.90
N VAL A 130 -8.60 -2.86 -9.18
CA VAL A 130 -7.42 -3.62 -9.64
C VAL A 130 -7.68 -4.28 -10.99
N ARG A 131 -8.85 -4.93 -11.16
CA ARG A 131 -9.25 -5.53 -12.44
C ARG A 131 -9.43 -4.52 -13.57
N GLU A 132 -10.06 -3.37 -13.31
CA GLU A 132 -10.30 -2.36 -14.35
C GLU A 132 -9.03 -1.59 -14.76
N LEU A 133 -8.10 -1.44 -13.83
CA LEU A 133 -6.84 -0.71 -14.05
C LEU A 133 -5.71 -1.63 -14.53
N GLY A 134 -5.88 -2.95 -14.49
CA GLY A 134 -4.88 -3.94 -14.92
C GLY A 134 -3.64 -3.95 -14.02
N LEU A 135 -3.84 -3.89 -12.69
CA LEU A 135 -2.80 -3.83 -11.66
C LEU A 135 -2.48 -5.20 -11.06
#